data_AF-A0A7M3XPQ9-F1
#
_entry.id   AF-A0A7M3XPQ9-F1
#
_cell.length_a   1.000
_cell.length_b   1.000
_cell.length_c   1.000
_cell.angle_alpha   90.00
_cell.angle_beta   90.00
_cell.angle_gamma   90.00
#
_symmetry.space_group_name_H-M   'P 1'
#
loop_
_entity.id
_entity.type
_entity.pdbx_description
1 polymer ?
#
loop_
_entity_poly.entity_id
_entity_poly.type
_entity_poly.pdbx_seq_one_letter_code
_entity_poly.pdbx_strand_id
1 'polypeptide(L)'
;MTDWWLQWWLGLALLISGYSMARMGPAFGRSKLGVPLFLVGLLLTIYPPEGLLVAESRASDEILATLEWVGPALIGFILVASGAPIYYVINKPRLITGWVLVLFAGYSIIVSWSIEVDTIISGIAALLGILITVALHLLAVRFTESLSSGDGVTEPLDEDEIKHVSAILSSHLIQKEGTADE
;
A
#
# COMPACT_ATOMS: atom_id res chain seq x y z
N MET A 1 -15.99 27.68 3.44
CA MET A 1 -15.54 26.28 3.58
C MET A 1 -16.10 25.80 4.90
N THR A 2 -16.91 24.76 4.88
CA THR A 2 -17.58 24.22 6.08
C THR A 2 -16.61 23.42 6.94
N ASP A 3 -16.99 23.19 8.19
CA ASP A 3 -16.17 22.45 9.16
C ASP A 3 -15.90 21.01 8.70
N TRP A 4 -16.88 20.37 8.06
CA TRP A 4 -16.72 19.03 7.47
C TRP A 4 -15.64 18.99 6.39
N TRP A 5 -15.66 19.95 5.45
CA TRP A 5 -14.64 20.01 4.39
C TRP A 5 -13.24 20.21 4.95
N LEU A 6 -13.11 21.05 6.00
CA LEU A 6 -11.84 21.29 6.65
C LEU A 6 -11.35 20.05 7.41
N GLN A 7 -12.24 19.37 8.13
CA GLN A 7 -11.96 18.10 8.79
C GLN A 7 -11.53 17.02 7.79
N TRP A 8 -12.21 16.91 6.65
CA TRP A 8 -11.92 15.91 5.63
C TRP A 8 -10.55 16.13 4.99
N TRP A 9 -10.21 17.36 4.60
CA TRP A 9 -8.87 17.70 4.10
C TRP A 9 -7.78 17.46 5.15
N LEU A 10 -8.03 17.83 6.40
CA LEU A 10 -7.10 17.57 7.49
C LEU A 10 -6.89 16.06 7.67
N GLY A 11 -7.97 15.29 7.66
CA GLY A 11 -7.93 13.82 7.73
C GLY A 11 -7.10 13.21 6.61
N LEU A 12 -7.30 13.65 5.36
CA LEU A 12 -6.49 13.22 4.22
C LEU A 12 -5.02 13.60 4.35
N ALA A 13 -4.71 14.82 4.80
CA ALA A 13 -3.33 15.24 5.02
C ALA A 13 -2.65 14.33 6.07
N LEU A 14 -3.33 14.04 7.18
CA LEU A 14 -2.83 13.14 8.22
C LEU A 14 -2.69 11.69 7.75
N LEU A 15 -3.59 11.20 6.90
CA LEU A 15 -3.47 9.88 6.28
C LEU A 15 -2.20 9.78 5.43
N ILE A 16 -1.96 10.75 4.55
CA ILE A 16 -0.79 10.78 3.66
C ILE A 16 0.49 10.92 4.49
N SER A 17 0.53 11.85 5.44
CA SER A 17 1.69 12.05 6.32
C SER A 17 1.97 10.82 7.18
N GLY A 18 0.95 10.23 7.80
CA GLY A 18 1.07 9.03 8.62
C GLY A 18 1.58 7.83 7.83
N TYR A 19 1.04 7.60 6.63
CA TYR A 19 1.51 6.54 5.74
C TYR A 19 2.97 6.75 5.30
N SER A 20 3.31 7.97 4.90
CA SER A 20 4.68 8.34 4.52
C SER A 20 5.67 8.09 5.66
N MET A 21 5.33 8.52 6.89
CA MET A 21 6.15 8.31 8.09
C MET A 21 6.25 6.83 8.49
N ALA A 22 5.18 6.05 8.32
CA ALA A 22 5.18 4.61 8.61
C ALA A 22 6.05 3.80 7.62
N ARG A 23 6.20 4.30 6.39
CA ARG A 23 7.01 3.70 5.32
C ARG A 23 8.41 4.31 5.18
N MET A 24 8.82 5.19 6.09
CA MET A 24 10.18 5.75 6.09
C MET A 24 11.23 4.62 6.12
N GLY A 25 12.21 4.75 5.22
CA GLY A 25 13.27 3.77 5.02
C GLY A 25 14.23 3.67 6.21
N PRO A 26 15.10 2.64 6.23
CA PRO A 26 16.05 2.40 7.32
C PRO A 26 16.91 3.61 7.69
N ALA A 27 17.21 4.48 6.72
CA ALA A 27 18.03 5.67 6.89
C ALA A 27 17.41 6.77 7.80
N PHE A 28 16.08 6.78 7.97
CA PHE A 28 15.38 7.82 8.73
C PHE A 28 14.79 7.32 10.07
N GLY A 29 14.93 6.03 10.35
CA GLY A 29 14.25 5.38 11.47
C GLY A 29 12.74 5.34 11.26
N ARG A 30 12.11 4.17 11.45
CA ARG A 30 10.65 4.08 11.34
C ARG A 30 10.01 4.90 12.47
N SER A 31 9.25 5.93 12.12
CA SER A 31 8.58 6.75 13.13
C SER A 31 7.51 5.92 13.85
N LYS A 32 7.56 5.92 15.18
CA LYS A 32 6.53 5.29 16.03
C LYS A 32 5.18 6.00 15.93
N LEU A 33 5.17 7.24 15.44
CA LEU A 33 3.97 8.07 15.29
C LEU A 33 3.25 7.89 13.95
N GLY A 34 3.88 7.25 12.95
CA GLY A 34 3.27 7.12 11.62
C GLY A 34 1.93 6.39 11.65
N VAL A 35 1.86 5.24 12.33
CA VAL A 35 0.62 4.45 12.44
C VAL A 35 -0.45 5.19 13.26
N PRO A 36 -0.19 5.72 14.47
CA PRO A 36 -1.17 6.54 15.19
C PRO A 36 -1.70 7.72 14.37
N LEU A 37 -0.82 8.43 13.66
CA LEU A 37 -1.20 9.58 12.85
C LEU A 37 -2.11 9.18 11.68
N PHE A 38 -1.80 8.07 11.02
CA PHE A 38 -2.65 7.49 9.99
C PHE A 38 -4.03 7.14 10.53
N LEU A 39 -4.12 6.51 11.71
CA LEU A 39 -5.40 6.14 12.32
C LEU A 39 -6.24 7.36 12.70
N VAL A 40 -5.61 8.42 13.22
CA VAL A 40 -6.31 9.69 13.50
C VAL A 40 -6.85 10.30 12.21
N GLY A 41 -6.03 10.33 11.14
CA GLY A 41 -6.47 10.79 9.83
C GLY A 41 -7.67 10.00 9.31
N LEU A 42 -7.62 8.67 9.44
CA LEU A 42 -8.70 7.77 9.04
C LEU A 42 -10.00 8.06 9.79
N LEU A 43 -9.93 8.23 11.11
CA LEU A 43 -11.09 8.57 11.94
C LEU A 43 -11.72 9.89 11.51
N LEU A 44 -10.91 10.92 11.28
CA LEU A 44 -11.40 12.23 10.82
C LEU A 44 -12.05 12.17 9.44
N THR A 45 -11.60 11.28 8.55
CA THR A 45 -12.22 11.10 7.22
C THR A 45 -13.54 10.33 7.26
N ILE A 46 -13.72 9.42 8.24
CA ILE A 46 -14.89 8.53 8.30
C ILE A 46 -16.02 9.13 9.15
N TYR A 47 -15.70 9.82 10.25
CA TYR A 47 -16.69 10.31 11.19
C TYR A 47 -16.91 11.81 11.05
N PRO A 48 -17.98 12.27 10.36
CA PRO A 48 -18.24 13.68 10.18
C PRO A 48 -18.67 14.38 11.49
N PRO A 49 -18.53 15.72 11.59
CA PRO A 49 -19.11 16.48 12.69
C PRO A 49 -20.64 16.59 12.53
N GLU A 50 -21.33 16.94 13.61
CA GLU A 50 -22.78 17.17 13.59
C GLU A 50 -23.14 18.42 12.77
N GLY A 51 -24.39 18.49 12.26
CA GLY A 51 -24.89 19.68 11.55
C GLY A 51 -24.52 19.78 10.07
N LEU A 52 -24.31 18.64 9.40
CA LEU A 52 -23.97 18.56 7.97
C LEU A 52 -25.05 19.19 7.09
N LEU A 53 -24.61 19.87 6.03
CA LEU A 53 -25.50 20.26 4.93
C LEU A 53 -25.94 19.01 4.14
N VAL A 54 -27.07 19.10 3.42
CA VAL A 54 -27.63 17.96 2.64
C VAL A 54 -26.63 17.32 1.68
N ALA A 55 -25.78 18.12 1.04
CA ALA A 55 -24.76 17.61 0.13
C ALA A 55 -23.64 16.86 0.87
N GLU A 56 -23.28 17.32 2.07
CA GLU A 56 -22.21 16.77 2.90
C GLU A 56 -22.67 15.51 3.61
N SER A 57 -23.92 15.48 4.08
CA SER A 57 -24.55 14.28 4.64
C SER A 57 -24.57 13.18 3.59
N ARG A 58 -25.03 13.49 2.36
CA ARG A 58 -25.02 12.54 1.26
C ARG A 58 -23.61 12.03 0.95
N ALA A 59 -22.62 12.92 0.87
CA ALA A 59 -21.24 12.50 0.62
C ALA A 59 -20.71 11.58 1.75
N SER A 60 -21.02 11.89 3.00
CA SER A 60 -20.65 11.06 4.15
C SER A 60 -21.34 9.70 4.14
N ASP A 61 -22.62 9.65 3.79
CA ASP A 61 -23.38 8.40 3.69
C ASP A 61 -22.80 7.48 2.61
N GLU A 62 -22.42 8.04 1.46
CA GLU A 62 -21.76 7.30 0.36
C GLU A 62 -20.37 6.78 0.75
N ILE A 63 -19.60 7.56 1.54
CA ILE A 63 -18.31 7.10 2.10
C ILE A 63 -18.52 5.90 3.03
N LEU A 64 -19.51 5.96 3.92
CA LEU A 64 -19.83 4.88 4.85
C LEU A 64 -20.33 3.63 4.11
N ALA A 65 -21.24 3.79 3.15
CA ALA A 65 -21.73 2.71 2.29
C ALA A 65 -20.59 2.05 1.50
N THR A 66 -19.62 2.86 1.04
CA THR A 66 -18.42 2.34 0.35
C THR A 66 -17.53 1.53 1.30
N LEU A 67 -17.39 1.97 2.55
CA LEU A 67 -16.55 1.31 3.54
C LEU A 67 -17.03 -0.10 3.89
N GLU A 68 -18.34 -0.34 3.82
CA GLU A 68 -18.97 -1.64 4.08
C GLU A 68 -18.38 -2.78 3.24
N TRP A 69 -18.01 -2.49 1.98
CA TRP A 69 -17.40 -3.48 1.09
C TRP A 69 -15.90 -3.25 0.87
N VAL A 70 -15.42 -2.00 0.84
CA VAL A 70 -13.98 -1.70 0.66
C VAL A 70 -13.15 -2.20 1.84
N GLY A 71 -13.64 -2.03 3.07
CA GLY A 71 -12.96 -2.48 4.28
C GLY A 71 -12.64 -3.99 4.26
N PRO A 72 -13.65 -4.88 4.16
CA PRO A 72 -13.41 -6.31 4.06
C PRO A 72 -12.63 -6.70 2.80
N ALA A 73 -12.81 -6.02 1.66
CA ALA A 73 -12.02 -6.30 0.45
C ALA A 73 -10.52 -6.06 0.68
N LEU A 74 -10.15 -4.89 1.22
CA LEU A 74 -8.75 -4.54 1.49
C LEU A 74 -8.09 -5.51 2.48
N ILE A 75 -8.77 -5.79 3.60
CA ILE A 75 -8.27 -6.75 4.60
C ILE A 75 -8.15 -8.13 3.97
N GLY A 76 -9.15 -8.54 3.19
CA GLY A 76 -9.16 -9.80 2.45
C GLY A 76 -7.97 -9.93 1.51
N PHE A 77 -7.70 -8.93 0.67
CA PHE A 77 -6.56 -8.93 -0.24
C PHE A 77 -5.21 -8.96 0.48
N ILE A 78 -5.05 -8.21 1.59
CA ILE A 78 -3.84 -8.25 2.41
C ILE A 78 -3.61 -9.66 2.98
N LEU A 79 -4.68 -10.33 3.45
CA LEU A 79 -4.59 -11.69 3.97
C LEU A 79 -4.30 -12.72 2.88
N VAL A 80 -4.90 -12.59 1.70
CA VAL A 80 -4.59 -13.44 0.54
C VAL A 80 -3.13 -13.26 0.13
N ALA A 81 -2.67 -12.02 -0.04
CA ALA A 81 -1.29 -11.73 -0.44
C ALA A 81 -0.27 -12.20 0.61
N SER A 82 -0.55 -12.02 1.90
CA SER A 82 0.33 -12.47 2.99
C SER A 82 0.25 -13.97 3.28
N GLY A 83 -0.80 -14.65 2.80
CA GLY A 83 -0.98 -16.09 2.91
C GLY A 83 -0.45 -16.88 1.70
N ALA A 84 -0.24 -16.20 0.57
CA ALA A 84 0.26 -16.78 -0.66
C ALA A 84 1.72 -17.27 -0.52
N PRO A 85 2.12 -18.35 -1.21
CA PRO A 85 3.46 -18.90 -1.11
C PRO A 85 4.48 -18.00 -1.84
N ILE A 86 5.18 -17.15 -1.11
CA ILE A 86 6.33 -16.39 -1.66
C ILE A 86 7.60 -17.26 -1.68
N TYR A 87 7.70 -18.29 -0.82
CA TYR A 87 8.80 -19.26 -0.78
C TYR A 87 8.32 -20.64 -0.31
N TYR A 88 7.37 -21.25 -1.04
CA TYR A 88 6.84 -22.61 -0.78
C TYR A 88 6.11 -22.87 0.55
N VAL A 89 6.06 -21.91 1.48
CA VAL A 89 5.28 -22.02 2.72
C VAL A 89 3.94 -21.32 2.53
N ILE A 90 2.85 -22.10 2.49
CA ILE A 90 1.48 -21.58 2.40
C ILE A 90 0.91 -21.40 3.80
N ASN A 91 0.41 -20.21 4.11
CA ASN A 91 -0.37 -19.98 5.32
C ASN A 91 -1.87 -20.14 5.01
N LYS A 92 -2.35 -21.39 5.06
CA LYS A 92 -3.74 -21.76 4.76
C LYS A 92 -4.79 -20.94 5.53
N PRO A 93 -4.69 -20.73 6.87
CA PRO A 93 -5.73 -19.98 7.57
C PRO A 93 -5.82 -18.53 7.07
N ARG A 94 -4.68 -17.84 6.85
CA ARG A 94 -4.70 -16.49 6.27
C ARG A 94 -5.35 -16.46 4.88
N LEU A 95 -5.03 -17.45 4.03
CA LEU A 95 -5.58 -17.54 2.70
C LEU A 95 -7.11 -17.75 2.71
N ILE A 96 -7.60 -18.67 3.55
CA ILE A 96 -9.03 -18.94 3.68
C ILE A 96 -9.76 -17.72 4.23
N THR A 97 -9.28 -17.13 5.32
CA THR A 97 -9.88 -15.90 5.89
C THR A 97 -9.88 -14.77 4.88
N GLY A 98 -8.80 -14.59 4.13
CA GLY A 98 -8.69 -13.58 3.08
C GLY A 98 -9.75 -13.74 2.00
N TRP A 99 -9.90 -14.95 1.45
CA TRP A 99 -10.92 -15.22 0.43
C TRP A 99 -12.35 -15.08 0.95
N VAL A 100 -12.63 -15.50 2.19
CA VAL A 100 -13.95 -15.29 2.81
C VAL A 100 -14.31 -13.81 2.87
N LEU A 101 -13.36 -12.94 3.25
CA LEU A 101 -13.58 -11.49 3.29
C LEU A 101 -13.75 -10.88 1.89
N VAL A 102 -12.98 -11.33 0.89
CA VAL A 102 -13.14 -10.88 -0.51
C VAL A 102 -14.52 -11.28 -1.06
N LEU A 103 -14.97 -12.52 -0.81
CA LEU A 103 -16.29 -12.99 -1.22
C LEU A 103 -17.41 -12.24 -0.49
N PHE A 104 -17.23 -11.96 0.81
CA PHE A 104 -18.16 -11.14 1.58
C PHE A 104 -18.27 -9.73 1.00
N ALA A 105 -17.14 -9.07 0.68
CA ALA A 105 -17.16 -7.77 0.03
C ALA A 105 -17.88 -7.80 -1.32
N GLY A 106 -17.64 -8.83 -2.15
CA GLY A 106 -18.35 -9.01 -3.41
C GLY A 106 -19.86 -9.20 -3.22
N TYR A 107 -20.27 -9.98 -2.22
CA TYR A 107 -21.67 -10.13 -1.84
C TYR A 107 -22.29 -8.79 -1.40
N SER A 108 -21.61 -8.03 -0.55
CA SER A 108 -22.09 -6.72 -0.09
C SER A 108 -22.33 -5.75 -1.25
N ILE A 109 -21.46 -5.73 -2.27
CA ILE A 109 -21.67 -4.94 -3.49
C ILE A 109 -22.94 -5.38 -4.21
N ILE A 110 -23.11 -6.69 -4.44
CA ILE A 110 -24.25 -7.23 -5.18
C ILE A 110 -25.59 -6.92 -4.49
N VAL A 111 -25.63 -6.93 -3.16
CA VAL A 111 -26.85 -6.64 -2.39
C VAL A 111 -27.13 -5.15 -2.29
N SER A 112 -26.09 -4.32 -2.14
CA SER A 112 -26.24 -2.87 -1.99
C SER A 112 -26.50 -2.15 -3.31
N TRP A 113 -26.05 -2.70 -4.43
CA TRP A 113 -26.24 -2.10 -5.74
C TRP A 113 -27.43 -2.72 -6.45
N SER A 114 -28.38 -1.88 -6.90
CA SER A 114 -29.33 -2.28 -7.93
C SER A 114 -28.55 -2.51 -9.22
N ILE A 115 -28.40 -3.78 -9.60
CA ILE A 115 -27.69 -4.16 -10.83
C ILE A 115 -28.52 -3.76 -12.04
N GLU A 116 -28.38 -2.50 -12.44
CA GLU A 116 -28.91 -1.95 -13.70
C GLU A 116 -27.84 -2.07 -14.79
N VAL A 117 -28.27 -2.30 -16.03
CA VAL A 117 -27.38 -2.55 -17.18
C VAL A 117 -26.40 -1.38 -17.37
N ASP A 118 -26.88 -0.15 -17.20
CA ASP A 118 -26.12 1.09 -17.32
C ASP A 118 -24.98 1.15 -16.30
N THR A 119 -25.27 0.74 -15.06
CA THR A 119 -24.27 0.67 -13.98
C THR A 119 -23.18 -0.36 -14.28
N ILE A 120 -23.54 -1.50 -14.87
CA ILE A 120 -22.56 -2.52 -15.31
C ILE A 120 -21.66 -1.94 -16.42
N ILE A 121 -22.24 -1.28 -17.42
CA ILE A 121 -21.49 -0.68 -18.52
C ILE A 121 -20.52 0.38 -18.00
N SER A 122 -20.98 1.28 -17.12
CA SER A 122 -20.13 2.28 -16.47
C SER A 122 -19.02 1.63 -15.63
N GLY A 123 -19.32 0.55 -14.92
CA GLY A 123 -18.32 -0.21 -14.16
C GLY A 123 -17.23 -0.82 -15.05
N ILE A 124 -17.61 -1.44 -16.18
CA ILE A 124 -16.66 -1.98 -17.17
C ILE A 124 -15.81 -0.86 -17.77
N ALA A 125 -16.43 0.27 -18.14
CA ALA A 125 -15.73 1.42 -18.68
C ALA A 125 -14.71 1.99 -17.66
N ALA A 126 -15.08 2.08 -16.39
CA ALA A 126 -14.19 2.51 -15.32
C ALA A 126 -13.01 1.53 -15.13
N LEU A 127 -13.26 0.22 -15.14
CA LEU A 127 -12.20 -0.79 -15.06
C LEU A 127 -11.22 -0.72 -16.23
N LEU A 128 -11.73 -0.56 -17.46
CA LEU A 128 -10.90 -0.33 -18.64
C LEU A 128 -10.08 0.95 -18.51
N GLY A 129 -10.69 2.03 -18.02
CA GLY A 129 -9.99 3.29 -17.74
C GLY A 129 -8.80 3.08 -16.79
N ILE A 130 -9.01 2.41 -15.66
CA ILE A 130 -7.95 2.09 -14.69
C ILE A 130 -6.84 1.27 -15.35
N LEU A 131 -7.18 0.22 -16.11
CA LEU A 131 -6.19 -0.61 -16.81
C LEU A 131 -5.37 0.19 -17.82
N ILE A 132 -6.02 1.06 -18.60
CA ILE A 132 -5.35 1.95 -19.56
C ILE A 132 -4.40 2.90 -18.82
N THR A 133 -4.84 3.52 -17.72
CA THR A 133 -3.99 4.42 -16.93
C THR A 133 -2.75 3.70 -16.40
N VAL A 134 -2.91 2.50 -15.85
CA VAL A 134 -1.78 1.68 -15.39
C VAL A 134 -0.84 1.34 -16.53
N ALA A 135 -1.38 0.93 -17.69
CA ALA A 135 -0.57 0.61 -18.87
C ALA A 135 0.22 1.83 -19.37
N LEU A 136 -0.41 3.01 -19.43
CA LEU A 136 0.25 4.26 -19.80
C LEU A 136 1.33 4.65 -18.78
N HIS A 137 1.08 4.45 -17.48
CA HIS A 137 2.07 4.72 -16.45
C HIS A 137 3.29 3.81 -16.59
N LEU A 138 3.10 2.51 -16.82
CA LEU A 138 4.19 1.57 -17.08
C LEU A 138 4.97 1.90 -18.36
N LEU A 139 4.27 2.31 -19.42
CA LEU A 139 4.91 2.79 -20.65
C LEU A 139 5.73 4.06 -20.41
N ALA A 140 5.21 5.00 -19.61
CA ALA A 140 5.93 6.22 -19.24
C ALA A 140 7.18 5.89 -18.42
N VAL A 141 7.08 5.03 -17.41
CA VAL A 141 8.23 4.55 -16.62
C VAL A 141 9.28 3.93 -17.55
N ARG A 142 8.87 3.00 -18.42
CA ARG A 142 9.79 2.34 -19.37
C ARG A 142 10.43 3.33 -20.34
N PHE A 143 9.68 4.31 -20.82
CA PHE A 143 10.20 5.36 -21.69
C PHE A 143 11.23 6.22 -20.96
N THR A 144 10.95 6.65 -19.73
CA THR A 144 11.88 7.40 -18.89
C THR A 144 13.12 6.58 -18.56
N GLU A 145 12.98 5.30 -18.21
CA GLU A 145 14.10 4.38 -18.00
C GLU A 145 14.94 4.20 -19.27
N SER A 146 14.32 4.21 -20.45
CA SER A 146 15.06 4.10 -21.71
C SER A 146 15.86 5.36 -22.07
N LEU A 147 15.46 6.52 -21.54
CA LEU A 147 16.15 7.80 -21.72
C LEU A 147 17.21 8.03 -20.64
N SER A 148 17.01 7.49 -19.45
CA SER A 148 18.08 7.39 -18.46
C SER A 148 19.09 6.39 -19.00
N SER A 149 20.35 6.79 -19.17
CA SER A 149 21.41 5.81 -19.07
C SER A 149 21.21 5.18 -17.69
N GLY A 150 20.80 3.90 -17.62
CA GLY A 150 20.73 3.21 -16.34
C GLY A 150 22.05 3.44 -15.60
N ASP A 151 22.02 3.51 -14.27
CA ASP A 151 23.27 3.41 -13.50
C ASP A 151 24.01 2.24 -14.12
N GLY A 152 25.14 2.56 -14.78
CA GLY A 152 25.88 1.58 -15.55
C GLY A 152 26.14 0.39 -14.66
N VAL A 153 26.36 -0.79 -15.27
CA VAL A 153 26.91 -1.92 -14.50
C VAL A 153 28.10 -1.36 -13.72
N THR A 154 27.99 -1.32 -12.39
CA THR A 154 29.05 -0.82 -11.52
C THR A 154 30.31 -1.53 -11.95
N GLU A 155 31.36 -0.76 -12.27
CA GLU A 155 32.63 -1.34 -12.69
C GLU A 155 33.04 -2.41 -11.67
N PRO A 156 33.52 -3.57 -12.14
CA PRO A 156 34.04 -4.58 -11.23
C PRO A 156 35.12 -3.93 -10.36
N LEU A 157 35.18 -4.36 -9.10
CA LEU A 157 36.16 -3.87 -8.13
C LEU A 157 37.56 -3.84 -8.76
N ASP A 158 38.24 -2.71 -8.64
CA ASP A 158 39.63 -2.59 -9.07
C ASP A 158 40.54 -3.50 -8.23
N GLU A 159 41.73 -3.83 -8.71
CA GLU A 159 42.68 -4.69 -7.99
C GLU A 159 42.97 -4.16 -6.58
N ASP A 160 43.05 -2.85 -6.39
CA ASP A 160 43.27 -2.22 -5.09
C ASP A 160 42.05 -2.39 -4.16
N GLU A 161 40.84 -2.27 -4.71
CA GLU A 161 39.60 -2.48 -3.96
C GLU A 161 39.41 -3.96 -3.61
N ILE A 162 39.70 -4.88 -4.54
CA ILE A 162 39.69 -6.33 -4.30
C ILE A 162 40.63 -6.68 -3.15
N LYS A 163 41.84 -6.12 -3.17
CA LYS A 163 42.84 -6.35 -2.11
C LYS A 163 42.36 -5.81 -0.77
N HIS A 164 41.76 -4.63 -0.76
CA HIS A 164 41.23 -4.00 0.46
C HIS A 164 40.04 -4.79 1.04
N VAL A 165 39.07 -5.14 0.20
CA VAL A 165 37.89 -5.93 0.60
C VAL A 165 38.29 -7.34 1.04
N SER A 166 39.25 -7.96 0.37
CA SER A 166 39.79 -9.28 0.76
C SER A 166 40.49 -9.23 2.12
N ALA A 167 41.22 -8.16 2.41
CA ALA A 167 41.86 -7.96 3.72
C ALA A 167 40.82 -7.80 4.84
N ILE A 168 39.75 -7.04 4.60
CA ILE A 168 38.65 -6.87 5.56
C ILE A 168 37.93 -8.21 5.79
N LEU A 169 37.55 -8.92 4.73
CA LEU A 169 36.85 -10.20 4.83
C LEU A 169 37.67 -11.27 5.55
N SER A 170 38.96 -11.39 5.22
CA SER A 170 39.85 -12.34 5.89
C SER A 170 40.04 -12.00 7.36
N SER A 171 40.16 -10.72 7.72
CA SER A 171 40.27 -10.30 9.12
C SER A 171 39.02 -10.67 9.95
N HIS A 172 37.82 -10.46 9.39
CA HIS A 172 36.57 -10.83 10.07
C HIS A 172 36.36 -12.34 10.14
N LEU A 173 36.79 -13.10 9.13
CA LEU A 173 36.73 -14.56 9.16
C LEU A 173 37.65 -15.14 10.24
N ILE A 174 38.89 -14.65 10.33
CA ILE A 174 39.85 -15.05 11.37
C ILE A 174 39.32 -14.70 12.77
N GLN A 175 38.74 -13.51 12.94
CA GLN A 175 38.13 -13.11 14.21
C GLN A 175 36.95 -13.99 14.60
N LYS A 176 36.17 -14.47 13.62
CA LYS A 176 35.04 -15.37 13.84
C LYS A 176 35.47 -16.80 14.18
N GLU A 177 36.56 -17.30 13.60
CA GLU A 177 37.14 -18.61 13.98
C GLU A 177 37.77 -18.55 15.38
N GLY A 178 38.53 -17.51 15.70
CA GLY A 178 39.14 -17.35 17.04
C GLY A 178 38.14 -17.15 18.18
N THR A 179 36.88 -16.82 17.89
CA THR A 179 35.79 -16.71 18.89
C THR A 179 34.88 -17.95 18.93
N ALA A 180 35.04 -18.90 18.01
CA ALA A 180 34.35 -20.19 18.01
C ALA A 180 35.13 -21.28 18.75
N ASP A 181 36.44 -21.07 18.96
CA ASP A 181 37.36 -21.98 19.65
C ASP A 181 37.60 -21.60 21.15
N GLU A 182 36.88 -20.60 21.68
CA GLU A 182 36.75 -20.31 23.13
C GLU A 182 35.40 -20.80 23.68
#